data_AF-A0AAW7QF86-F1
#
_entry.id   AF-A0AAW7QF86-F1
#
_cell.length_a   1.000
_cell.length_b   1.000
_cell.length_c   1.000
_cell.angle_alpha   90.00
_cell.angle_beta   90.00
_cell.angle_gamma   90.00
#
_symmetry.space_group_name_H-M   'P 1'
#
loop_
_entity.id
_entity.type
_entity.pdbx_description
1 polymer ?
#
loop_
_entity_poly.entity_id
_entity_poly.type
_entity_poly.pdbx_seq_one_letter_code
_entity_poly.pdbx_strand_id
1 'polypeptide(L)' 'MTIFIDDNESVKEEDMKDTAKKLDASDLPNGKYNFLYSNTKDENHDSISYSFKVKDGKVVFYEDENLVLEDENQK' A
#
# COMPACT_ATOMS: atom_id res chain seq x y z
N MET A 1 -1.41 6.28 -16.61
CA MET A 1 -2.20 5.10 -17.04
C MET A 1 -3.23 4.85 -15.96
N THR A 2 -4.51 4.69 -16.31
CA THR A 2 -5.60 4.51 -15.35
C THR A 2 -6.16 3.11 -15.55
N ILE A 3 -6.06 2.27 -14.53
CA ILE A 3 -6.59 0.91 -14.54
C ILE A 3 -7.95 0.95 -13.85
N PHE A 4 -9.01 0.64 -14.58
CA PHE A 4 -10.36 0.53 -14.04
C PHE A 4 -10.59 -0.92 -13.65
N ILE A 5 -10.88 -1.16 -12.36
CA ILE A 5 -11.33 -2.46 -11.86
C ILE A 5 -12.86 -2.35 -11.76
N ASP A 6 -13.56 -2.94 -12.72
CA ASP A 6 -15.02 -3.05 -12.69
C ASP A 6 -15.39 -4.24 -11.83
N ASP A 7 -15.46 -4.03 -10.51
CA ASP A 7 -15.95 -5.08 -9.61
C ASP A 7 -17.23 -4.68 -8.89
N ASN A 8 -18.05 -5.71 -8.65
CA ASN A 8 -19.28 -5.67 -7.87
C ASN A 8 -18.97 -5.93 -6.38
N GLU A 9 -17.72 -6.28 -6.06
CA GLU A 9 -17.19 -6.41 -4.71
C GLU A 9 -16.65 -5.05 -4.22
N SER A 10 -17.07 -4.67 -3.01
CA SER A 10 -16.51 -3.51 -2.31
C SER A 10 -15.07 -3.83 -1.92
N VAL A 11 -14.11 -3.21 -2.61
CA VAL A 11 -12.69 -3.26 -2.25
C VAL A 11 -12.54 -2.68 -0.85
N LYS A 12 -11.82 -3.39 0.03
CA LYS A 12 -11.52 -2.99 1.41
C LYS A 12 -10.03 -2.77 1.59
N GLU A 13 -9.66 -2.13 2.68
CA GLU A 13 -8.24 -1.92 3.04
C GLU A 13 -7.46 -3.23 3.15
N GLU A 14 -8.10 -4.32 3.60
CA GLU A 14 -7.48 -5.65 3.69
C GLU A 14 -7.05 -6.19 2.31
N ASP A 15 -7.86 -5.96 1.28
CA ASP A 15 -7.52 -6.35 -0.10
C ASP A 15 -6.30 -5.57 -0.61
N MET A 16 -6.18 -4.30 -0.22
CA MET A 16 -5.02 -3.46 -0.55
C MET A 16 -3.75 -3.94 0.17
N LYS A 17 -3.88 -4.34 1.43
CA LYS A 17 -2.78 -4.93 2.22
C LYS A 17 -2.29 -6.23 1.59
N ASP A 18 -3.19 -7.12 1.20
CA ASP A 18 -2.82 -8.37 0.56
C ASP A 18 -2.22 -8.17 -0.84
N THR A 19 -2.67 -7.14 -1.56
CA THR A 19 -2.04 -6.72 -2.81
C THR A 19 -0.63 -6.22 -2.58
N ALA A 20 -0.41 -5.41 -1.54
CA ALA A 20 0.92 -4.91 -1.19
C ALA A 20 1.89 -6.05 -0.81
N LYS A 21 1.41 -7.14 -0.20
CA LYS A 21 2.24 -8.33 0.09
C LYS A 21 2.71 -9.06 -1.16
N LYS A 22 1.93 -8.99 -2.24
CA LYS A 22 2.24 -9.64 -3.53
C LYS A 22 2.98 -8.73 -4.51
N LEU A 23 3.15 -7.46 -4.16
CA LEU A 23 3.83 -6.48 -5.00
C LEU A 23 5.31 -6.84 -5.13
N ASP A 24 5.75 -7.11 -6.37
CA ASP A 24 7.17 -7.12 -6.68
C ASP A 24 7.68 -5.68 -6.72
N ALA A 25 8.38 -5.30 -5.66
CA ALA A 25 8.93 -3.96 -5.48
C ALA A 25 10.42 -3.89 -5.86
N SER A 26 10.98 -4.91 -6.52
CA SER A 26 12.42 -5.01 -6.83
C SER A 26 12.98 -3.79 -7.57
N ASP A 27 12.18 -3.21 -8.45
CA ASP A 27 12.54 -2.02 -9.24
C ASP A 27 12.13 -0.69 -8.58
N LEU A 28 11.50 -0.70 -7.41
CA LEU A 28 11.05 0.51 -6.71
C LEU A 28 12.14 1.06 -5.78
N PRO A 29 12.40 2.38 -5.80
CA PRO A 29 13.33 3.00 -4.86
C PRO A 29 12.80 2.94 -3.42
N ASN A 30 13.72 2.95 -2.46
CA ASN A 30 13.37 2.98 -1.04
C ASN A 30 12.55 4.24 -0.73
N GLY A 31 11.41 4.06 -0.06
CA GLY A 31 10.47 5.16 0.16
C GLY A 31 9.12 4.74 0.72
N LYS A 32 8.26 5.74 0.92
CA LYS A 32 6.86 5.54 1.30
C LYS A 32 5.98 5.55 0.05
N TYR A 33 5.10 4.57 -0.03
CA TYR A 33 4.17 4.38 -1.13
C TYR A 33 2.75 4.27 -0.59
N ASN A 34 1.78 4.58 -1.45
CA ASN A 34 0.38 4.50 -1.10
C ASN A 34 -0.41 3.94 -2.28
N PHE A 35 -1.16 2.86 -2.05
CA PHE A 35 -2.21 2.48 -2.96
C PHE A 35 -3.44 3.35 -2.69
N LEU A 36 -4.05 3.85 -3.75
CA LEU A 36 -5.27 4.62 -3.72
C LEU A 36 -6.31 3.91 -4.58
N TYR A 37 -7.42 3.52 -3.98
CA TYR A 37 -8.60 3.08 -4.69
C TYR A 37 -9.70 4.12 -4.50
N SER A 38 -10.23 4.60 -5.62
CA SER A 38 -11.28 5.61 -5.65
C SER A 38 -12.52 4.98 -6.28
N ASN A 39 -13.54 4.72 -5.45
CA ASN A 39 -14.82 4.27 -5.96
C ASN A 39 -15.60 5.50 -6.41
N THR A 40 -15.82 5.60 -7.72
CA THR A 40 -16.60 6.68 -8.34
C THR A 40 -18.03 6.24 -8.68
N LYS A 41 -18.39 4.99 -8.37
CA LYS A 41 -19.74 4.44 -8.62
C LYS A 41 -20.74 4.85 -7.54
N ASP A 42 -20.29 5.05 -6.31
CA ASP A 42 -21.14 5.46 -5.19
C ASP A 42 -21.20 7.00 -5.07
N GLU A 43 -22.38 7.56 -4.78
CA GLU A 43 -22.60 9.02 -4.64
C GLU A 43 -21.70 9.66 -3.55
N ASN A 44 -21.21 8.87 -2.60
CA ASN A 44 -20.30 9.30 -1.54
C ASN A 44 -18.83 9.40 -1.97
N HIS A 45 -18.46 8.97 -3.19
CA HIS A 45 -17.09 8.96 -3.69
C HIS A 45 -16.09 8.37 -2.68
N ASP A 46 -16.41 7.20 -2.13
CA ASP A 46 -15.57 6.60 -1.10
C ASP A 46 -14.20 6.21 -1.68
N SER A 47 -13.15 6.68 -1.02
CA SER A 47 -11.78 6.32 -1.34
C SER A 47 -11.15 5.60 -0.16
N ILE A 48 -10.48 4.51 -0.45
CA ILE A 48 -9.64 3.80 0.51
C ILE A 48 -8.18 3.91 0.06
N SER A 49 -7.31 4.03 1.06
CA SER A 49 -5.88 4.17 0.84
C SER A 49 -5.11 3.27 1.78
N TYR A 50 -4.07 2.62 1.25
CA TYR A 50 -3.18 1.79 2.04
C TYR A 50 -1.73 2.22 1.83
N SER A 51 -1.08 2.65 2.92
CA SER A 51 0.30 3.11 2.92
C SER A 51 1.27 2.01 3.34
N PHE A 52 2.37 1.88 2.63
CA PHE A 52 3.45 0.93 2.91
C PHE A 52 4.83 1.54 2.64
N LYS A 53 5.89 0.88 3.10
CA LYS A 53 7.27 1.27 2.77
C LYS A 53 7.86 0.26 1.80
N VAL A 54 8.77 0.71 0.94
CA VAL A 54 9.69 -0.18 0.21
C VAL A 54 11.09 0.04 0.78
N LYS A 55 11.78 -1.08 1.05
CA LYS A 55 13.19 -1.12 1.43
C LYS A 55 13.85 -2.29 0.70
N ASP A 56 14.93 -2.00 -0.01
CA ASP A 56 15.78 -2.96 -0.73
C ASP A 56 14.98 -3.87 -1.67
N GLY A 57 14.06 -3.25 -2.41
CA GLY A 57 13.21 -3.96 -3.38
C GLY A 57 12.08 -4.79 -2.77
N LYS A 58 11.78 -4.61 -1.47
CA LYS A 58 10.75 -5.37 -0.74
C LYS A 58 9.77 -4.45 -0.02
N VAL A 59 8.52 -4.87 0.04
CA VAL A 59 7.49 -4.19 0.82
C VAL A 59 7.68 -4.47 2.31
N VAL A 60 7.62 -3.42 3.11
CA VAL A 60 7.68 -3.43 4.57
C VAL A 60 6.39 -2.81 5.11
N PHE A 61 5.67 -3.56 5.95
CA PHE A 61 4.41 -3.13 6.55
C PHE A 61 4.63 -2.49 7.91
N TYR A 62 3.85 -1.46 8.22
CA TYR A 62 3.90 -0.77 9.51
C TYR A 62 3.41 -1.64 10.68
N GLU A 63 2.53 -2.61 10.42
CA GLU A 63 2.00 -3.49 11.48
C GLU A 63 2.94 -4.66 11.82
N ASP A 64 3.94 -4.93 10.97
CA ASP A 64 5.02 -5.87 11.26
C ASP A 64 6.14 -5.21 12.11
N GLU A 65 5.97 -3.94 12.53
CA GLU A 65 6.89 -3.19 13.41
C GLU A 65 6.94 -3.71 14.88
N ASN A 66 6.76 -5.02 15.11
CA ASN A 66 7.39 -5.70 16.24
C ASN A 66 8.84 -6.13 15.91
N LEU A 67 9.31 -5.87 14.68
CA LEU A 67 10.71 -5.92 14.30
C LEU A 67 11.38 -4.58 14.60
N VAL A 68 11.95 -4.51 15.81
CA VAL A 68 13.07 -3.66 16.25
C VAL A 68 13.45 -2.56 15.23
N LEU A 69 12.97 -1.34 15.48
CA LEU A 69 13.53 -0.12 14.91
C LEU A 69 14.91 0.12 15.56
N GLU A 70 15.89 -0.71 15.24
CA GLU A 70 17.29 -0.40 15.49
C GLU A 70 17.80 0.46 14.32
N ASP A 71 17.93 1.74 14.70
CA ASP A 71 18.88 2.74 14.23
C ASP A 71 18.84 3.21 12.77
N GLU A 72 18.75 4.54 12.60
CA GLU A 72 19.94 5.33 12.26
C GLU A 72 19.58 6.83 12.16
N ASN A 73 20.39 7.66 12.81
CA ASN A 73 20.51 9.13 12.71
C ASN A 73 19.58 10.05 13.54
N GLN A 74 19.91 10.18 14.83
CA GLN A 74 20.05 11.52 15.43
C GLN A 74 21.52 11.71 15.83
N LYS A 75 22.27 12.37 14.95
CA LYS A 75 23.54 13.01 15.29
C LYS A 75 23.34 14.52 15.27
#